data_AF-A0A3S1HSN8-F1
#
_entry.id   AF-A0A3S1HSN8-F1
#
_cell.length_a   1.000
_cell.length_b   1.000
_cell.length_c   1.000
_cell.angle_alpha   90.00
_cell.angle_beta   90.00
_cell.angle_gamma   90.00
#
_symmetry.space_group_name_H-M   'P 1'
#
loop_
_entity.id
_entity.type
_entity.pdbx_description
1 polymer ?
#
loop_
_entity_poly.entity_id
_entity_poly.type
_entity_poly.pdbx_seq_one_letter_code
_entity_poly.pdbx_strand_id
1 'polypeptide(L)'
;MKITLLPSDKGDCLLIEAGAVTILADGGMPGSYASEVRGYLGKWAEDTGKQLDLVYVSHVDQDHIAGVLQLLEDTVQWRVFDHKHANGQSSGKPPFRRPPKVKRIWHNAFKLMVDESEAIGTVLAARANTLSSSANPSLLRLADAFRSIANSIPEAIKVSRRIAADQLN
;
A
#
# COMPACT_ATOMS: atom_id res chain seq x y z
N MET A 1 -14.47 -12.61 16.65
CA MET A 1 -13.77 -11.57 15.89
C MET A 1 -12.36 -11.46 16.45
N LYS A 2 -11.35 -11.35 15.60
CA LYS A 2 -9.94 -11.20 15.99
C LYS A 2 -9.35 -10.02 15.21
N ILE A 3 -8.58 -9.18 15.89
CA ILE A 3 -7.83 -8.09 15.28
C ILE A 3 -6.36 -8.34 15.60
N THR A 4 -5.53 -8.35 14.57
CA THR A 4 -4.07 -8.47 14.69
C THR A 4 -3.46 -7.16 14.25
N LEU A 5 -2.73 -6.50 15.17
CA LEU A 5 -1.95 -5.31 14.87
C LEU A 5 -0.64 -5.75 14.23
N LEU A 6 -0.38 -5.29 13.01
CA LEU A 6 0.82 -5.61 12.26
C LEU A 6 1.80 -4.43 12.33
N PRO A 7 3.13 -4.66 12.25
CA PRO A 7 4.10 -3.58 12.29
C PRO A 7 3.91 -2.57 11.15
N SER A 8 3.63 -1.32 11.49
CA SER A 8 3.41 -0.24 10.52
C SER A 8 4.56 0.78 10.44
N ASP A 9 5.45 0.83 11.45
CA ASP A 9 6.43 1.91 11.70
C ASP A 9 5.75 3.27 11.95
N LYS A 10 5.03 3.79 10.96
CA LYS A 10 4.09 4.91 11.06
C LYS A 10 2.73 4.51 10.51
N GLY A 11 1.69 5.27 10.87
CA GLY A 11 0.31 4.97 10.47
C GLY A 11 -0.15 3.61 10.99
N ASP A 12 -1.07 2.97 10.27
CA ASP A 12 -1.78 1.77 10.72
C ASP A 12 -1.59 0.58 9.76
N CYS A 13 -1.63 -0.63 10.31
CA CYS A 13 -1.76 -1.86 9.55
C CYS A 13 -2.44 -2.93 10.41
N LEU A 14 -3.70 -3.27 10.08
CA LEU A 14 -4.53 -4.15 10.90
C LEU A 14 -5.10 -5.29 10.06
N LEU A 15 -4.91 -6.53 10.51
CA LEU A 15 -5.61 -7.69 9.96
C LEU A 15 -6.81 -8.04 10.84
N ILE A 16 -8.01 -7.92 10.28
CA ILE A 16 -9.28 -8.17 10.96
C ILE A 16 -9.90 -9.46 10.41
N GLU A 17 -10.14 -10.42 11.28
CA GLU A 17 -10.80 -11.69 10.98
C GLU A 17 -12.16 -11.76 11.71
N ALA A 18 -13.25 -11.74 10.95
CA ALA A 18 -14.62 -11.78 11.46
C ALA A 18 -15.44 -12.86 10.72
N GLY A 19 -15.44 -14.08 11.28
CA GLY A 19 -16.11 -15.22 10.66
C GLY A 19 -15.43 -15.59 9.34
N ALA A 20 -16.20 -15.57 8.25
CA ALA A 20 -15.69 -15.83 6.89
C ALA A 20 -15.05 -14.61 6.22
N VAL A 21 -15.11 -13.43 6.85
CA VAL A 21 -14.61 -12.18 6.28
C VAL A 21 -13.24 -11.86 6.85
N THR A 22 -12.28 -11.60 5.97
CA THR A 22 -10.95 -11.08 6.33
C THR A 22 -10.69 -9.73 5.67
N ILE A 23 -10.30 -8.74 6.48
CA ILE A 23 -10.02 -7.38 6.05
C ILE A 23 -8.59 -7.02 6.43
N LEU A 24 -7.82 -6.47 5.49
CA LEU A 24 -6.61 -5.73 5.79
C LEU A 24 -6.96 -4.23 5.77
N ALA A 25 -6.85 -3.56 6.90
CA ALA A 25 -7.03 -2.12 7.00
C ALA A 25 -5.65 -1.44 7.08
N ASP A 26 -5.36 -0.64 6.05
CA ASP A 26 -4.09 0.03 5.79
C ASP A 26 -2.88 -0.93 5.68
N GLY A 27 -1.74 -0.38 5.28
CA GLY A 27 -0.52 -1.15 4.97
C GLY A 27 0.72 -0.72 5.73
N GLY A 28 0.65 0.37 6.51
CA GLY A 28 1.83 0.96 7.12
C GLY A 28 2.83 1.51 6.09
N MET A 29 4.03 1.79 6.59
CA MET A 29 5.16 2.19 5.76
C MET A 29 5.65 1.05 4.84
N PRO A 30 6.21 1.35 3.65
CA PRO A 30 6.74 0.32 2.74
C PRO A 30 7.81 -0.56 3.35
N GLY A 31 8.64 0.02 4.24
CA GLY A 31 9.73 -0.68 4.92
C GLY A 31 9.22 -1.76 5.86
N SER A 32 8.29 -1.41 6.76
CA SER A 32 7.69 -2.36 7.70
C SER A 32 6.88 -3.44 6.97
N TYR A 33 6.22 -3.05 5.86
CA TYR A 33 5.56 -4.02 5.01
C TYR A 33 6.55 -5.06 4.45
N ALA A 34 7.64 -4.59 3.85
CA ALA A 34 8.60 -5.45 3.18
C ALA A 34 9.36 -6.39 4.14
N SER A 35 9.69 -5.92 5.34
CA SER A 35 10.47 -6.70 6.32
C SER A 35 9.62 -7.67 7.14
N GLU A 36 8.42 -7.26 7.57
CA GLU A 36 7.61 -8.02 8.54
C GLU A 36 6.27 -8.47 7.96
N VAL A 37 5.48 -7.54 7.42
CA VAL A 37 4.07 -7.80 7.04
C VAL A 37 3.96 -8.75 5.87
N ARG A 38 4.81 -8.61 4.85
CA ARG A 38 4.83 -9.45 3.65
C ARG A 38 5.00 -10.92 4.01
N GLY A 39 5.98 -11.22 4.86
CA GLY A 39 6.26 -12.58 5.32
C GLY A 39 5.10 -13.13 6.16
N TYR A 40 4.56 -12.30 7.06
CA TYR A 40 3.41 -12.64 7.89
C TYR A 40 2.17 -12.98 7.04
N LEU A 41 1.76 -12.11 6.13
CA LEU A 41 0.57 -12.29 5.30
C LEU A 41 0.69 -13.50 4.37
N GLY A 42 1.87 -13.72 3.78
CA GLY A 42 2.10 -14.88 2.93
C GLY A 42 2.01 -16.20 3.73
N LYS A 43 2.65 -16.25 4.90
CA LYS A 43 2.54 -17.42 5.79
C LYS A 43 1.10 -17.63 6.27
N TRP A 44 0.42 -16.57 6.69
CA TRP A 44 -0.97 -16.62 7.13
C TRP A 44 -1.89 -17.16 6.03
N ALA A 45 -1.70 -16.74 4.77
CA ALA A 45 -2.48 -17.24 3.64
C ALA A 45 -2.21 -18.73 3.38
N GLU A 46 -0.95 -19.17 3.46
CA GLU A 46 -0.55 -20.56 3.29
C GLU A 46 -1.11 -21.46 4.41
N ASP A 47 -0.98 -21.05 5.67
CA ASP A 47 -1.38 -21.83 6.84
C ASP A 47 -2.91 -21.97 6.95
N THR A 48 -3.66 -20.95 6.51
CA THR A 48 -5.13 -20.91 6.68
C THR A 48 -5.91 -21.21 5.41
N GLY A 49 -5.28 -21.11 4.23
CA GLY A 49 -5.96 -21.14 2.93
C GLY A 49 -6.89 -19.94 2.68
N LYS A 50 -6.89 -18.94 3.56
CA LYS A 50 -7.75 -17.76 3.46
C LYS A 50 -7.20 -16.73 2.47
N GLN A 51 -8.06 -15.79 2.12
CA GLN A 51 -7.80 -14.68 1.23
C GLN A 51 -8.24 -13.38 1.91
N LEU A 52 -7.81 -12.23 1.39
CA LEU A 52 -8.31 -10.93 1.83
C LEU A 52 -9.60 -10.62 1.06
N ASP A 53 -10.73 -10.61 1.76
CA ASP A 53 -12.02 -10.23 1.18
C ASP A 53 -12.08 -8.73 0.87
N LEU A 54 -11.39 -7.92 1.68
CA LEU A 54 -11.27 -6.49 1.50
C LEU A 54 -9.89 -6.00 1.94
N VAL A 55 -9.27 -5.16 1.11
CA VAL A 55 -8.24 -4.23 1.55
C VAL A 55 -8.89 -2.85 1.65
N TYR A 56 -8.86 -2.25 2.83
CA TYR A 56 -9.42 -0.93 3.10
C TYR A 56 -8.27 0.04 3.36
N VAL A 57 -8.20 1.11 2.59
CA VAL A 57 -7.25 2.21 2.78
C VAL A 57 -8.01 3.40 3.33
N SER A 58 -7.74 3.76 4.57
CA SER A 58 -8.46 4.79 5.33
C SER A 58 -8.27 6.17 4.71
N HIS A 59 -7.05 6.49 4.26
CA HIS A 59 -6.68 7.72 3.56
C HIS A 59 -5.37 7.52 2.81
N VAL A 60 -4.98 8.52 2.03
CA VAL A 60 -3.85 8.37 1.09
C VAL A 60 -2.50 8.57 1.73
N ASP A 61 -2.39 9.04 2.97
CA ASP A 61 -1.10 9.32 3.59
C ASP A 61 -0.15 8.13 3.48
N GLN A 62 1.12 8.44 3.25
CA GLN A 62 2.13 7.45 2.83
C GLN A 62 2.24 6.29 3.83
N ASP A 63 2.08 6.59 5.11
CA ASP A 63 2.12 5.63 6.20
C ASP A 63 0.86 4.77 6.34
N HIS A 64 -0.12 4.92 5.45
CA HIS A 64 -1.30 4.05 5.35
C HIS A 64 -1.36 3.33 3.99
N ILE A 65 -1.19 4.06 2.88
CA ILE A 65 -1.40 3.50 1.53
C ILE A 65 -0.18 2.74 0.98
N ALA A 66 1.03 3.09 1.40
CA ALA A 66 2.21 2.70 0.66
C ALA A 66 2.55 1.22 0.86
N GLY A 67 2.29 0.64 2.04
CA GLY A 67 2.36 -0.81 2.25
C GLY A 67 1.31 -1.58 1.44
N VAL A 68 0.12 -1.02 1.22
CA VAL A 68 -0.88 -1.62 0.31
C VAL A 68 -0.38 -1.60 -1.12
N LEU A 69 0.26 -0.52 -1.57
CA LEU A 69 0.89 -0.50 -2.89
C LEU A 69 1.94 -1.61 -3.04
N GLN A 70 2.76 -1.86 -2.01
CA GLN A 70 3.73 -2.97 -2.03
C GLN A 70 3.05 -4.34 -2.14
N LEU A 71 1.94 -4.57 -1.41
CA LEU A 71 1.13 -5.78 -1.54
C LEU A 71 0.64 -6.03 -2.98
N LEU A 72 0.23 -4.96 -3.68
CA LEU A 72 -0.22 -5.06 -5.06
C LEU A 72 0.94 -5.33 -6.02
N GLU A 73 2.09 -4.69 -5.82
CA GLU A 73 3.29 -4.96 -6.62
C GLU A 73 3.78 -6.41 -6.43
N ASP A 74 3.78 -6.92 -5.20
CA ASP A 74 4.10 -8.33 -4.92
C ASP A 74 3.15 -9.28 -5.64
N THR A 75 1.85 -8.95 -5.65
CA THR A 75 0.82 -9.73 -6.36
C THR A 75 1.07 -9.74 -7.86
N VAL A 76 1.46 -8.60 -8.44
CA VAL A 76 1.82 -8.50 -9.87
C VAL A 76 3.06 -9.33 -10.19
N GLN A 77 4.10 -9.30 -9.34
CA GLN A 77 5.31 -10.12 -9.54
C GLN A 77 5.00 -11.61 -9.59
N TRP A 78 4.13 -12.09 -8.70
CA TRP A 78 3.67 -13.48 -8.72
C TRP A 78 2.82 -13.82 -9.95
N ARG A 79 1.96 -12.92 -10.41
CA ARG A 79 1.19 -13.12 -11.65
C ARG A 79 2.09 -13.22 -12.88
N VAL A 80 3.10 -12.35 -12.97
CA VAL A 80 4.09 -12.39 -14.06
C VAL A 80 4.85 -13.72 -14.05
N PHE A 81 5.28 -14.17 -12.86
CA PHE A 81 5.94 -15.47 -12.71
C PHE A 81 5.03 -16.62 -13.18
N ASP A 82 3.77 -16.66 -12.71
CA ASP A 82 2.80 -17.69 -13.08
C ASP A 82 2.55 -17.72 -14.59
N HIS A 83 2.37 -16.55 -15.21
CA HIS A 83 2.14 -16.44 -16.65
C HIS A 83 3.34 -16.93 -17.46
N LYS A 84 4.56 -16.54 -17.09
CA LYS A 84 5.78 -16.99 -17.78
C LYS A 84 5.99 -18.49 -17.63
N HIS A 85 5.81 -19.00 -16.42
CA HIS A 85 5.95 -20.42 -16.12
C HIS A 85 4.91 -21.26 -16.88
N ALA A 86 3.65 -20.82 -16.95
CA ALA A 86 2.60 -21.48 -17.73
C ALA A 86 2.90 -21.51 -19.25
N ASN A 87 3.62 -20.51 -19.76
CA ASN A 87 4.07 -20.43 -21.15
C ASN A 87 5.47 -21.04 -21.40
N GLY A 88 5.99 -21.83 -20.45
CA GLY A 88 7.29 -22.51 -20.59
C GLY A 88 8.50 -21.59 -20.61
N GLN A 89 8.36 -20.33 -20.20
CA GLN A 89 9.47 -19.38 -20.13
C GLN A 89 10.19 -19.48 -18.78
N SER A 90 11.52 -19.50 -18.82
CA SER A 90 12.32 -19.39 -17.60
C SER A 90 12.17 -17.99 -17.00
N SER A 91 11.70 -17.92 -15.76
CA SER A 91 11.61 -16.69 -14.99
C SER A 91 11.97 -16.97 -13.53
N GLY A 92 12.70 -16.04 -12.92
CA GLY A 92 13.05 -16.14 -11.51
C GLY A 92 11.79 -16.08 -10.65
N LYS A 93 11.64 -17.04 -9.75
CA LYS A 93 10.58 -17.02 -8.72
C LYS A 93 10.80 -15.81 -7.80
N PRO A 94 9.74 -15.05 -7.44
CA PRO A 94 9.88 -13.98 -6.45
C PRO A 94 10.52 -14.48 -5.15
N PRO A 95 11.46 -13.73 -4.54
CA PRO A 95 12.22 -14.17 -3.37
C PRO A 95 11.44 -14.09 -2.04
N PHE A 96 10.12 -14.01 -2.10
CA PHE A 96 9.23 -13.85 -0.97
C PHE A 96 7.98 -14.73 -1.13
N ARG A 97 7.28 -15.02 -0.03
CA ARG A 97 6.05 -15.84 -0.05
C ARG A 97 4.96 -15.19 -0.89
N ARG A 98 4.05 -16.01 -1.43
CA ARG A 98 2.93 -15.49 -2.22
C ARG A 98 1.99 -14.69 -1.31
N PRO A 99 1.66 -13.43 -1.65
CA PRO A 99 0.69 -12.67 -0.87
C PRO A 99 -0.71 -13.32 -0.96
N PRO A 100 -1.58 -13.12 0.05
CA PRO A 100 -2.97 -13.55 -0.05
C PRO A 100 -3.66 -12.88 -1.24
N LYS A 101 -4.55 -13.61 -1.91
CA LYS A 101 -5.39 -13.03 -2.96
C LYS A 101 -6.26 -11.93 -2.36
N VAL A 102 -6.30 -10.78 -3.03
CA VAL A 102 -7.16 -9.65 -2.67
C VAL A 102 -8.40 -9.68 -3.56
N LYS A 103 -9.60 -9.77 -2.97
CA LYS A 103 -10.86 -9.80 -3.73
C LYS A 103 -11.34 -8.41 -4.12
N ARG A 104 -11.23 -7.45 -3.20
CA ARG A 104 -11.73 -6.08 -3.35
C ARG A 104 -10.82 -5.10 -2.64
N ILE A 105 -10.77 -3.88 -3.15
CA ILE A 105 -10.06 -2.76 -2.52
C ILE A 105 -10.98 -1.57 -2.42
N TRP A 106 -11.06 -0.97 -1.25
CA TRP A 106 -11.65 0.34 -1.02
C TRP A 106 -10.54 1.32 -0.69
N HIS A 107 -10.44 2.38 -1.45
CA HIS A 107 -9.49 3.46 -1.18
C HIS A 107 -10.11 4.79 -1.57
N ASN A 108 -9.66 5.86 -0.94
CA ASN A 108 -10.01 7.20 -1.36
C ASN A 108 -9.24 7.54 -2.63
N ALA A 109 -9.92 7.51 -3.77
CA ALA A 109 -9.32 7.84 -5.06
C ALA A 109 -9.07 9.34 -5.15
N PHE A 110 -7.93 9.80 -4.64
CA PHE A 110 -7.54 11.21 -4.61
C PHE A 110 -7.71 11.91 -5.97
N LYS A 111 -7.36 11.21 -7.06
CA LYS A 111 -7.53 11.71 -8.43
C LYS A 111 -8.99 12.00 -8.80
N LEU A 112 -9.97 11.31 -8.21
CA LEU A 112 -11.40 11.59 -8.44
C LEU A 112 -11.90 12.79 -7.62
N MET A 113 -11.14 13.21 -6.61
CA MET A 113 -11.52 14.34 -5.74
C MET A 113 -10.87 15.65 -6.17
N VAL A 114 -9.75 15.61 -6.91
CA VAL A 114 -8.96 16.80 -7.24
C VAL A 114 -8.38 16.72 -8.65
N ASP A 115 -8.80 17.63 -9.54
CA ASP A 115 -8.42 17.65 -10.96
C ASP A 115 -6.92 17.95 -11.19
N GLU A 116 -6.30 18.77 -10.33
CA GLU A 116 -4.90 19.20 -10.44
C GLU A 116 -3.96 18.49 -9.44
N SER A 117 -4.22 17.22 -9.14
CA SER A 117 -3.51 16.48 -8.09
C SER A 117 -1.98 16.51 -8.21
N GLU A 118 -1.44 16.41 -9.44
CA GLU A 118 0.01 16.42 -9.69
C GLU A 118 0.65 17.81 -9.45
N ALA A 119 -0.05 18.89 -9.83
CA ALA A 119 0.40 20.24 -9.59
C ALA A 119 0.43 20.54 -8.08
N ILE A 120 -0.60 20.11 -7.35
CA ILE A 120 -0.69 20.25 -5.89
C ILE A 120 0.46 19.51 -5.20
N GLY A 121 0.75 18.27 -5.61
CA GLY A 121 1.88 17.51 -5.08
C GLY A 121 3.22 18.26 -5.24
N THR A 122 3.43 18.88 -6.39
CA THR A 122 4.64 19.65 -6.68
C THR A 122 4.74 20.91 -5.80
N VAL A 123 3.63 21.64 -5.63
CA VAL A 123 3.60 22.82 -4.75
C VAL A 123 3.88 22.41 -3.30
N LEU A 124 3.25 21.34 -2.81
CA LEU A 124 3.46 20.85 -1.45
C LEU A 124 4.91 20.42 -1.21
N ALA A 125 5.51 19.70 -2.16
CA ALA A 125 6.93 19.32 -2.09
C ALA A 125 7.85 20.55 -2.04
N ALA A 126 7.60 21.56 -2.88
CA ALA A 126 8.37 22.79 -2.88
C ALA A 126 8.27 23.53 -1.53
N ARG A 127 7.06 23.64 -0.96
CA ARG A 127 6.82 24.26 0.35
C ARG A 127 7.47 23.48 1.48
N ALA A 128 7.40 22.15 1.47
CA ALA A 128 8.08 21.30 2.44
C ALA A 128 9.58 21.59 2.46
N ASN A 129 10.22 21.67 1.29
CA ASN A 129 11.64 21.99 1.19
C ASN A 129 11.98 23.38 1.74
N THR A 130 11.17 24.40 1.43
CA THR A 130 11.37 25.75 1.98
C THR A 130 11.24 25.78 3.51
N LEU A 131 10.25 25.08 4.07
CA LEU A 131 10.01 25.08 5.51
C LEU A 131 11.03 24.25 6.30
N SER A 132 11.65 23.25 5.66
CA SER A 132 12.62 22.34 6.29
C SER A 132 13.93 23.04 6.68
N SER A 133 14.21 24.24 6.17
CA SER A 133 15.38 25.05 6.55
C SER A 133 15.12 25.94 7.78
N SER A 134 13.90 25.95 8.31
CA SER A 134 13.54 26.75 9.48
C SER A 134 14.11 26.17 10.77
N ALA A 135 14.49 27.04 11.71
CA ALA A 135 14.79 26.64 13.08
C ALA A 135 13.53 26.51 13.97
N ASN A 136 12.34 26.87 13.46
CA ASN A 136 11.10 26.83 14.22
C ASN A 136 10.50 25.41 14.20
N PRO A 137 10.34 24.74 15.35
CA PRO A 137 9.80 23.37 15.42
C PRO A 137 8.41 23.21 14.81
N SER A 138 7.56 24.24 14.89
CA SER A 138 6.22 24.21 14.28
C SER A 138 6.29 24.26 12.75
N LEU A 139 7.26 24.98 12.19
CA LEU A 139 7.47 25.02 10.73
C LEU A 139 8.09 23.72 10.23
N LEU A 140 8.96 23.08 11.01
CA LEU A 140 9.49 21.75 10.71
C LEU A 140 8.38 20.69 10.68
N ARG A 141 7.46 20.69 11.66
CA ARG A 141 6.29 19.79 11.64
C ARG A 141 5.40 20.02 10.43
N LEU A 142 5.18 21.28 10.05
CA LEU A 142 4.41 21.60 8.84
C LEU A 142 5.13 21.14 7.56
N ALA A 143 6.46 21.24 7.52
CA ALA A 143 7.26 20.73 6.43
C ALA A 143 7.09 19.22 6.26
N ASP A 144 7.09 18.48 7.36
CA ASP A 144 6.87 17.02 7.36
C ASP A 144 5.46 16.66 6.87
N ALA A 145 4.44 17.38 7.33
CA ALA A 145 3.06 17.18 6.88
C ALA A 145 2.91 17.41 5.37
N PHE A 146 3.47 18.50 4.84
CA PHE A 146 3.45 18.77 3.39
C PHE A 146 4.21 17.72 2.58
N ARG A 147 5.34 17.25 3.11
CA ARG A 147 6.13 16.18 2.47
C ARG A 147 5.36 14.86 2.42
N SER A 148 4.68 14.51 3.52
CA SER A 148 3.85 13.30 3.59
C SER A 148 2.77 13.31 2.51
N ILE A 149 2.03 14.42 2.39
CA ILE A 149 0.97 14.56 1.37
C ILE A 149 1.56 14.58 -0.05
N ALA A 150 2.70 15.23 -0.26
CA ALA A 150 3.32 15.25 -1.57
C ALA A 150 3.75 13.84 -2.04
N ASN A 151 4.22 13.00 -1.12
CA ASN A 151 4.60 11.62 -1.40
C ASN A 151 3.40 10.70 -1.62
N SER A 152 2.29 10.92 -0.90
CA SER A 152 1.10 10.08 -1.00
C SER A 152 0.37 10.18 -2.34
N ILE A 153 0.40 11.35 -2.99
CA ILE A 153 -0.33 11.57 -4.25
C ILE A 153 0.12 10.59 -5.35
N PRO A 154 1.42 10.47 -5.68
CA PRO A 154 1.89 9.45 -6.63
C PRO A 154 1.52 8.02 -6.25
N GLU A 155 1.56 7.68 -4.95
CA GLU A 155 1.23 6.33 -4.46
C GLU A 155 -0.25 6.02 -4.62
N ALA A 156 -1.14 6.97 -4.30
CA ALA A 156 -2.58 6.85 -4.52
C ALA A 156 -2.94 6.69 -6.00
N ILE A 157 -2.25 7.42 -6.89
CA ILE A 157 -2.41 7.25 -8.34
C ILE A 157 -1.98 5.85 -8.78
N LYS A 158 -0.86 5.34 -8.25
CA LYS A 158 -0.41 3.97 -8.56
C LYS A 158 -1.39 2.92 -8.05
N VAL A 159 -1.90 3.03 -6.83
CA VAL A 159 -2.95 2.12 -6.32
C VAL A 159 -4.17 2.15 -7.23
N SER A 160 -4.68 3.33 -7.58
CA SER A 160 -5.81 3.48 -8.51
C SER A 160 -5.59 2.76 -9.85
N ARG A 161 -4.37 2.84 -10.40
CA ARG A 161 -3.99 2.15 -11.64
C ARG A 161 -3.90 0.63 -11.44
N ARG A 162 -3.35 0.16 -10.32
CA ARG A 162 -3.17 -1.27 -10.03
C ARG A 162 -4.48 -2.00 -9.75
N ILE A 163 -5.51 -1.30 -9.30
CA ILE A 163 -6.85 -1.86 -9.09
C ILE A 163 -7.79 -1.70 -10.28
N ALA A 164 -7.36 -1.04 -11.36
CA ALA A 164 -8.20 -0.87 -12.53
C ALA A 164 -8.52 -2.25 -13.15
N ALA A 165 -9.71 -2.37 -13.76
CA ALA A 165 -10.26 -3.66 -14.20
C ALA A 165 -9.38 -4.37 -15.26
N ASP A 166 -8.56 -3.62 -16.00
CA ASP A 166 -7.55 -4.11 -16.94
C ASP A 166 -6.33 -4.74 -16.26
N GLN A 167 -6.10 -4.43 -14.98
CA GLN A 167 -5.01 -4.98 -14.18
C GLN A 167 -5.49 -6.04 -13.19
N LEU A 168 -6.78 -6.21 -12.92
CA LEU A 168 -7.31 -7.20 -11.95
C LEU A 168 -7.67 -8.58 -12.55
N ASN A 169 -7.67 -8.71 -13.88
CA ASN A 169 -7.89 -9.98 -14.60
C ASN A 169 -6.56 -10.51 -15.14
#